data_AF-A0A034W449-F1
#
_entry.id   AF-A0A034W449-F1
#
_cell.length_a   1.000
_cell.length_b   1.000
_cell.length_c   1.000
_cell.angle_alpha   90.00
_cell.angle_beta   90.00
_cell.angle_gamma   90.00
#
_symmetry.space_group_name_H-M   'P 1'
#
loop_
_entity.id
_entity.type
_entity.pdbx_description
1 polymer ?
#
loop_
_entity_poly.entity_id
_entity_poly.type
_entity_poly.pdbx_seq_one_letter_code
_entity_poly.pdbx_strand_id
1 'polypeptide(L)'
;MLSGNGNQAQYAYFLLSGAVALTIIILAYVSVRTTLDSKLREDLSSLQQSYIYIKPSWGYNNSWRQIGSKANHLIYSAYFDDRLDVLETINDHNTKVPIGSLRIIAILPREFKEAITCTIRFEDFIDKSIPIGKVQSLKEHHDYKYAAYSIMCPLYVNRNSTRIHLPQSVAISYPSNRLSQLSPSFVPINYPRDVDQLFAMSRPVVSVCVGPLQQNYSDVLRIAEFVEMYRILGARHFYFYHLSASEEVMRLLRHYQSEGIVDVLQWNVPAELLTEVHYAGIMAQINDCVYRAMIVDNYRYAAIVDLDEILIPLKHNSLAIFLRQCDEG
;
A
#
# COMPACT_ATOMS: atom_id res chain seq x y z
N MET A 1 -1.81 72.81 -8.43
CA MET A 1 -1.94 71.37 -8.76
C MET A 1 -0.92 70.61 -7.92
N LEU A 2 -1.26 69.37 -7.49
CA LEU A 2 -0.51 68.43 -6.63
C LEU A 2 -0.91 68.42 -5.14
N SER A 3 -2.08 67.83 -4.87
CA SER A 3 -2.50 67.35 -3.54
C SER A 3 -3.37 66.10 -3.74
N GLY A 4 -2.73 64.93 -3.96
CA GLY A 4 -3.47 63.69 -4.26
C GLY A 4 -2.78 62.36 -3.94
N ASN A 5 -1.47 62.31 -3.66
CA ASN A 5 -0.72 61.03 -3.56
C ASN A 5 -0.50 60.48 -2.14
N GLY A 6 -0.74 61.25 -1.06
CA GLY A 6 -0.43 60.82 0.32
C GLY A 6 -1.37 59.75 0.87
N ASN A 7 -2.68 59.88 0.63
CA ASN A 7 -3.70 58.97 1.17
C ASN A 7 -3.66 57.58 0.52
N GLN A 8 -3.28 57.46 -0.75
CA GLN A 8 -3.16 56.17 -1.45
C GLN A 8 -1.97 55.34 -0.93
N ALA A 9 -0.81 55.98 -0.70
CA ALA A 9 0.36 55.29 -0.17
C ALA A 9 0.12 54.80 1.27
N GLN A 10 -0.57 55.59 2.09
CA GLN A 10 -0.93 55.21 3.46
C GLN A 10 -1.95 54.06 3.48
N TYR A 11 -2.97 54.09 2.63
CA TYR A 11 -3.91 52.97 2.45
C TYR A 11 -3.21 51.70 1.98
N ALA A 12 -2.30 51.80 1.01
CA ALA A 12 -1.52 50.66 0.54
C ALA A 12 -0.63 50.09 1.66
N TYR A 13 -0.02 50.93 2.49
CA TYR A 13 0.78 50.50 3.64
C TYR A 13 -0.07 49.79 4.72
N PHE A 14 -1.26 50.29 5.03
CA PHE A 14 -2.19 49.61 5.95
C PHE A 14 -2.69 48.28 5.39
N LEU A 15 -2.98 48.19 4.08
CA LEU A 15 -3.36 46.94 3.42
C LEU A 15 -2.21 45.93 3.42
N LEU A 16 -0.98 46.36 3.12
CA LEU A 16 0.22 45.52 3.18
C LEU A 16 0.51 45.05 4.60
N SER A 17 0.43 45.93 5.59
CA SER A 17 0.62 45.60 7.00
C SER A 17 -0.45 44.62 7.50
N GLY A 18 -1.72 44.84 7.12
CA GLY A 18 -2.82 43.92 7.42
C GLY A 18 -2.65 42.55 6.76
N ALA A 19 -2.18 42.50 5.51
CA ALA A 19 -1.87 41.25 4.82
C ALA A 19 -0.71 40.49 5.50
N VAL A 20 0.35 41.20 5.91
CA VAL A 20 1.48 40.60 6.66
C VAL A 20 1.04 40.10 8.04
N ALA A 21 0.22 40.85 8.77
CA ALA A 21 -0.31 40.39 10.05
C ALA A 21 -1.18 39.14 9.88
N LEU A 22 -2.04 39.10 8.86
CA LEU A 22 -2.88 37.94 8.56
C LEU A 22 -2.05 36.72 8.17
N THR A 23 -1.01 36.87 7.34
CA THR A 23 -0.13 35.74 7.00
C THR A 23 0.63 35.23 8.20
N ILE A 24 1.13 36.10 9.09
CA ILE A 24 1.78 35.68 10.35
C ILE A 24 0.81 34.90 11.24
N ILE A 25 -0.44 35.36 11.38
CA ILE A 25 -1.46 34.64 12.18
C ILE A 25 -1.77 33.27 11.56
N ILE A 26 -1.92 33.18 10.24
CA ILE A 26 -2.15 31.92 9.54
C ILE A 26 -0.97 30.98 9.75
N LEU A 27 0.27 31.46 9.59
CA LEU A 27 1.48 30.65 9.79
C LEU A 27 1.62 30.18 11.24
N ALA A 28 1.33 31.04 12.22
CA ALA A 28 1.33 30.67 13.63
C ALA A 28 0.26 29.61 13.94
N TYR A 29 -0.96 29.78 13.41
CA TYR A 29 -2.03 28.80 13.55
C TYR A 29 -1.67 27.45 12.92
N VAL A 30 -1.12 27.45 11.70
CA VAL A 30 -0.66 26.24 11.03
C VAL A 30 0.44 25.57 11.85
N SER A 31 1.43 26.33 12.32
CA SER A 31 2.54 25.81 13.13
C SER A 31 2.06 25.17 14.45
N VAL A 32 1.14 25.83 15.16
CA VAL A 32 0.55 25.26 16.39
C VAL A 32 -0.23 23.98 16.07
N ARG A 33 -1.03 24.00 15.00
CA ARG A 33 -1.84 22.84 14.60
C ARG A 33 -0.98 21.65 14.19
N THR A 34 0.09 21.87 13.41
CA THR A 34 1.01 20.80 13.02
C THR A 34 1.76 20.25 14.24
N THR A 35 2.17 21.11 15.17
CA THR A 35 2.82 20.67 16.41
C THR A 35 1.89 19.81 17.26
N LEU A 36 0.63 20.23 17.46
CA LEU A 36 -0.36 19.44 18.19
C LEU A 36 -0.66 18.10 17.51
N ASP A 37 -0.80 18.08 16.19
CA ASP A 37 -1.03 16.84 15.42
C ASP A 37 0.16 15.88 15.53
N SER A 38 1.39 16.39 15.47
CA SER A 38 2.60 15.57 15.62
C SER A 38 2.69 14.92 17.00
N LYS A 39 2.39 15.68 18.07
CA LYS A 39 2.38 15.17 19.44
C LYS A 39 1.29 14.12 19.65
N LEU A 40 0.08 14.37 19.11
CA LEU A 40 -1.01 13.39 19.16
C LEU A 40 -0.61 12.07 18.49
N ARG A 41 0.07 12.12 17.34
CA ARG A 41 0.54 10.93 16.62
C ARG A 41 1.59 10.16 17.41
N GLU A 42 2.50 10.85 18.10
CA GLU A 42 3.50 10.23 18.96
C GLU A 42 2.86 9.52 20.17
N ASP A 43 1.92 10.19 20.83
CA ASP A 43 1.15 9.61 21.95
C ASP A 43 0.35 8.37 21.50
N LEU A 44 -0.30 8.46 20.33
CA LEU A 44 -1.05 7.34 19.75
C LEU A 44 -0.13 6.19 19.32
N SER A 45 1.06 6.46 18.79
CA SER A 45 2.03 5.42 18.42
C SER A 45 2.51 4.67 19.66
N SER A 46 2.80 5.40 20.75
CA SER A 46 3.17 4.80 22.03
C SER A 46 2.05 3.92 22.60
N LEU A 47 0.80 4.39 22.51
CA LEU A 47 -0.37 3.62 22.93
C LEU A 47 -0.59 2.38 22.04
N GLN A 48 -0.45 2.53 20.73
CA GLN A 48 -0.58 1.44 19.75
C GLN A 48 0.40 0.30 20.06
N GLN A 49 1.66 0.62 20.34
CA GLN A 49 2.69 -0.37 20.69
C GLN A 49 2.47 -1.05 22.06
N SER A 50 1.65 -0.46 22.94
CA SER A 50 1.34 -1.04 24.25
C SER A 50 0.34 -2.21 24.20
N TYR A 51 -0.39 -2.37 23.09
CA TYR A 51 -1.40 -3.42 22.93
C TYR A 51 -0.79 -4.78 22.60
N ILE A 52 -1.47 -5.84 23.03
CA ILE A 52 -1.15 -7.21 22.62
C ILE A 52 -1.99 -7.57 21.41
N TYR A 53 -1.35 -7.71 20.25
CA TYR A 53 -2.00 -8.06 18.99
C TYR A 53 -2.17 -9.57 18.84
N ILE A 54 -3.39 -10.01 18.52
CA ILE A 54 -3.72 -11.39 18.24
C ILE A 54 -4.00 -11.50 16.75
N LYS A 55 -3.03 -12.06 16.03
CA LYS A 55 -3.10 -12.29 14.59
C LYS A 55 -3.97 -13.54 14.30
N PRO A 56 -4.86 -13.48 13.29
CA PRO A 56 -5.67 -14.62 12.88
C PRO A 56 -4.85 -15.72 12.20
N SER A 57 -5.37 -16.95 12.25
CA SER A 57 -4.73 -18.18 11.79
C SER A 57 -5.08 -18.53 10.33
N TRP A 58 -4.33 -18.01 9.37
CA TRP A 58 -4.45 -18.42 7.95
C TRP A 58 -3.21 -18.04 7.13
N GLY A 59 -3.07 -18.60 5.93
CA GLY A 59 -1.89 -18.44 5.07
C GLY A 59 -2.12 -17.50 3.88
N TYR A 60 -1.09 -16.77 3.48
CA TYR A 60 -1.04 -15.74 2.42
C TYR A 60 -1.42 -16.24 1.01
N ASN A 61 -2.68 -16.62 0.77
CA ASN A 61 -3.18 -17.03 -0.53
C ASN A 61 -4.05 -15.93 -1.17
N ASN A 62 -3.39 -15.01 -1.87
CA ASN A 62 -4.07 -13.95 -2.61
C ASN A 62 -4.43 -14.44 -4.01
N SER A 63 -5.62 -14.05 -4.48
CA SER A 63 -6.10 -14.32 -5.82
C SER A 63 -7.07 -13.22 -6.20
N TRP A 64 -7.15 -12.85 -7.48
CA TRP A 64 -8.18 -11.92 -7.93
C TRP A 64 -9.57 -12.52 -7.66
N ARG A 65 -10.44 -11.76 -6.99
CA ARG A 65 -11.83 -12.12 -6.69
C ARG A 65 -12.76 -11.06 -7.24
N GLN A 66 -13.87 -11.49 -7.85
CA GLN A 66 -14.89 -10.58 -8.33
C GLN A 66 -15.65 -9.93 -7.18
N ILE A 67 -15.90 -8.63 -7.27
CA ILE A 67 -16.68 -7.87 -6.30
C ILE A 67 -18.14 -7.89 -6.74
N GLY A 68 -19.01 -8.55 -5.97
CA GLY A 68 -20.44 -8.60 -6.26
C GLY A 68 -20.76 -9.15 -7.66
N SER A 69 -21.69 -8.51 -8.37
CA SER A 69 -22.18 -9.00 -9.67
C SER A 69 -21.63 -8.27 -10.89
N LYS A 70 -20.85 -7.20 -10.70
CA LYS A 70 -20.31 -6.40 -11.81
C LYS A 70 -19.07 -7.09 -12.38
N ALA A 71 -19.07 -7.33 -13.69
CA ALA A 71 -17.91 -7.89 -14.38
C ALA A 71 -16.71 -6.95 -14.28
N ASN A 72 -15.50 -7.51 -14.12
CA ASN A 72 -14.22 -6.77 -14.10
C ASN A 72 -14.03 -5.78 -12.94
N HIS A 73 -14.88 -5.80 -11.91
CA HIS A 73 -14.59 -5.17 -10.63
C HIS A 73 -13.95 -6.21 -9.73
N LEU A 74 -12.66 -6.06 -9.44
CA LEU A 74 -11.88 -7.10 -8.78
C LEU A 74 -11.18 -6.58 -7.52
N ILE A 75 -11.05 -7.44 -6.53
CA ILE A 75 -10.25 -7.24 -5.31
C ILE A 75 -9.19 -8.34 -5.24
N TYR A 76 -7.95 -8.00 -4.89
CA TYR A 76 -6.83 -8.97 -4.89
C TYR A 76 -6.31 -9.25 -3.47
N SER A 77 -5.84 -8.21 -2.80
CA SER A 77 -5.15 -8.32 -1.52
C SER A 77 -5.46 -7.14 -0.62
N ALA A 78 -5.26 -7.36 0.68
CA ALA A 78 -5.29 -6.31 1.69
C ALA A 78 -4.07 -6.43 2.61
N TYR A 79 -3.56 -5.32 3.11
CA TYR A 79 -2.44 -5.25 4.04
C TYR A 79 -2.80 -4.39 5.23
N PHE A 80 -2.40 -4.81 6.43
CA PHE A 80 -2.45 -3.95 7.59
C PHE A 80 -1.21 -3.04 7.61
N ASP A 81 -1.46 -1.74 7.49
CA ASP A 81 -0.47 -0.68 7.53
C ASP A 81 -0.59 0.02 8.89
N ASP A 82 0.33 -0.28 9.80
CA ASP A 82 0.33 0.17 11.19
C ASP A 82 0.72 1.65 11.34
N ARG A 83 1.33 2.22 10.30
CA ARG A 83 1.71 3.63 10.23
C ARG A 83 0.51 4.55 10.40
N LEU A 84 0.59 5.47 11.36
CA LEU A 84 -0.48 6.45 11.60
C LEU A 84 -0.38 7.66 10.65
N ASP A 85 0.81 8.00 10.16
CA ASP A 85 1.07 9.12 9.24
C ASP A 85 0.33 9.00 7.90
N VAL A 86 -0.04 7.78 7.48
CA VAL A 86 -0.84 7.55 6.28
C VAL A 86 -2.31 7.99 6.44
N LEU A 87 -2.78 8.20 7.68
CA LEU A 87 -4.13 8.66 7.99
C LEU A 87 -4.21 10.19 7.83
N GLU A 88 -4.98 10.65 6.84
CA GLU A 88 -5.18 12.09 6.57
C GLU A 88 -5.86 12.82 7.73
N THR A 89 -6.78 12.15 8.43
CA THR A 89 -7.46 12.69 9.61
C THR A 89 -7.45 11.64 10.71
N ILE A 90 -6.97 12.04 11.89
CA ILE A 90 -7.05 11.25 13.11
C ILE A 90 -8.23 11.75 13.92
N ASN A 91 -9.24 10.90 14.06
CA ASN A 91 -10.32 11.11 15.01
C ASN A 91 -9.97 10.34 16.29
N ASP A 92 -9.22 10.98 17.20
CA ASP A 92 -9.02 10.43 18.54
C ASP A 92 -10.32 10.61 19.34
N HIS A 93 -11.00 9.50 19.58
CA HIS A 93 -12.18 9.47 20.43
C HIS A 93 -11.81 8.92 21.79
N ASN A 94 -12.46 9.44 22.85
CA ASN A 94 -12.28 8.95 24.22
C ASN A 94 -12.43 7.42 24.37
N THR A 95 -13.19 6.78 23.48
CA THR A 95 -13.45 5.34 23.49
C THR A 95 -12.77 4.56 22.38
N LYS A 96 -12.34 5.22 21.29
CA LYS A 96 -11.79 4.55 20.10
C LYS A 96 -10.53 5.26 19.62
N VAL A 97 -9.47 4.49 19.42
CA VAL A 97 -8.19 4.99 18.93
C VAL A 97 -7.81 4.29 17.62
N PRO A 98 -7.17 5.00 16.67
CA PRO A 98 -6.67 4.39 15.46
C PRO A 98 -5.46 3.52 15.77
N ILE A 99 -5.33 2.40 15.06
CA ILE A 99 -4.17 1.50 15.14
C ILE A 99 -3.51 1.30 13.77
N GLY A 100 -3.81 2.15 12.81
CA GLY A 100 -3.38 2.03 11.42
C GLY A 100 -4.55 1.93 10.45
N SER A 101 -4.31 1.32 9.30
CA SER A 101 -5.28 1.19 8.22
C SER A 101 -5.17 -0.13 7.48
N LEU A 102 -6.25 -0.54 6.83
CA LEU A 102 -6.22 -1.58 5.81
C LEU A 102 -6.01 -0.92 4.46
N ARG A 103 -4.95 -1.30 3.77
CA ARG A 103 -4.72 -0.94 2.37
C ARG A 103 -5.13 -2.10 1.47
N ILE A 104 -6.11 -1.86 0.64
CA ILE A 104 -6.75 -2.85 -0.23
C ILE A 104 -6.40 -2.53 -1.67
N ILE A 105 -6.00 -3.55 -2.42
CA ILE A 105 -5.64 -3.45 -3.83
C ILE A 105 -6.79 -4.03 -4.66
N ALA A 106 -7.28 -3.22 -5.58
CA ALA A 106 -8.43 -3.54 -6.43
C ALA A 106 -8.21 -3.08 -7.88
N ILE A 107 -9.02 -3.60 -8.80
CA ILE A 107 -9.20 -3.05 -10.14
C ILE A 107 -10.66 -2.63 -10.28
N LEU A 108 -10.87 -1.38 -10.66
CA LEU A 108 -12.19 -0.76 -10.85
C LEU A 108 -12.16 0.07 -12.15
N PRO A 109 -13.33 0.49 -12.68
CA PRO A 109 -13.38 1.41 -13.81
C PRO A 109 -12.51 2.65 -13.56
N ARG A 110 -11.77 3.13 -14.56
CA ARG A 110 -10.81 4.25 -14.42
C ARG A 110 -11.41 5.50 -13.77
N GLU A 111 -12.68 5.77 -14.05
CA GLU A 111 -13.42 6.94 -13.55
C GLU A 111 -14.39 6.59 -12.41
N PHE A 112 -14.05 5.59 -11.59
CA PHE A 112 -14.86 5.20 -10.45
C PHE A 112 -14.93 6.32 -9.39
N LYS A 113 -16.15 6.74 -9.02
CA LYS A 113 -16.42 7.87 -8.11
C LYS A 113 -17.38 7.55 -6.96
N GLU A 114 -17.77 6.30 -6.81
CA GLU A 114 -18.74 5.95 -5.76
C GLU A 114 -18.11 5.84 -4.39
N ALA A 115 -18.92 6.10 -3.35
CA ALA A 115 -18.54 5.83 -1.98
C ALA A 115 -18.44 4.30 -1.77
N ILE A 116 -17.25 3.84 -1.39
CA ILE A 116 -17.04 2.44 -1.03
C ILE A 116 -17.38 2.27 0.46
N THR A 117 -17.68 1.05 0.89
CA THR A 117 -17.71 0.63 2.29
C THR A 117 -16.85 -0.61 2.45
N CYS A 118 -15.92 -0.56 3.40
CA CYS A 118 -15.11 -1.70 3.81
C CYS A 118 -15.85 -2.51 4.88
N THR A 119 -15.92 -3.82 4.71
CA THR A 119 -16.47 -4.76 5.70
C THR A 119 -15.37 -5.71 6.11
N ILE A 120 -14.97 -5.67 7.37
CA ILE A 120 -13.98 -6.59 7.94
C ILE A 120 -14.67 -7.76 8.64
N ARG A 121 -14.05 -8.93 8.57
CA ARG A 121 -14.51 -10.17 9.21
C ARG A 121 -13.44 -10.70 10.15
N PHE A 122 -13.83 -11.05 11.37
CA PHE A 122 -12.97 -11.68 12.38
C PHE A 122 -13.09 -13.21 12.35
N GLU A 123 -12.24 -13.93 13.09
CA GLU A 123 -12.25 -15.41 13.13
C GLU A 123 -13.54 -15.99 13.72
N ASP A 124 -14.25 -15.23 14.54
CA ASP A 124 -15.57 -15.57 15.08
C ASP A 124 -16.72 -15.29 14.09
N PHE A 125 -16.39 -14.98 12.83
CA PHE A 125 -17.32 -14.63 11.76
C PHE A 125 -18.15 -13.36 12.01
N ILE A 126 -17.76 -12.52 12.97
CA ILE A 126 -18.39 -11.22 13.16
C ILE A 126 -17.91 -10.28 12.06
N ASP A 127 -18.88 -9.68 11.36
CA ASP A 127 -18.63 -8.66 10.35
C ASP A 127 -18.81 -7.26 10.95
N LYS A 128 -17.89 -6.33 10.62
CA LYS A 128 -18.01 -4.92 10.98
C LYS A 128 -17.73 -4.04 9.77
N SER A 129 -18.61 -3.08 9.53
CA SER A 129 -18.35 -2.01 8.56
C SER A 129 -17.40 -0.98 9.17
N ILE A 130 -16.40 -0.57 8.40
CA ILE A 130 -15.44 0.47 8.79
C ILE A 130 -15.58 1.67 7.84
N PRO A 131 -15.43 2.89 8.38
CA PRO A 131 -15.43 4.09 7.55
C PRO A 131 -14.24 4.04 6.58
N ILE A 132 -14.42 4.66 5.42
CA ILE A 132 -13.36 4.75 4.42
C ILE A 132 -12.56 6.01 4.63
N GLY A 133 -11.24 5.87 4.59
CA GLY A 133 -10.30 6.98 4.65
C GLY A 133 -10.08 7.58 3.27
N LYS A 134 -9.63 6.75 2.32
CA LYS A 134 -9.22 7.23 0.99
C LYS A 134 -9.44 6.19 -0.10
N VAL A 135 -9.93 6.61 -1.25
CA VAL A 135 -10.00 5.80 -2.48
C VAL A 135 -9.20 6.52 -3.54
N GLN A 136 -8.12 5.89 -4.02
CA GLN A 136 -7.22 6.51 -4.99
C GLN A 136 -6.98 5.57 -6.17
N SER A 137 -7.23 6.08 -7.37
CA SER A 137 -6.74 5.45 -8.60
C SER A 137 -5.23 5.60 -8.67
N LEU A 138 -4.54 4.50 -8.97
CA LEU A 138 -3.10 4.50 -9.21
C LEU A 138 -2.84 5.10 -10.59
N LYS A 139 -1.83 5.98 -10.67
CA LYS A 139 -1.39 6.62 -11.92
C LYS A 139 -0.81 5.58 -12.88
N GLU A 140 -0.40 6.01 -14.08
CA GLU A 140 0.13 5.11 -15.13
C GLU A 140 -0.88 4.04 -15.57
N HIS A 141 -2.15 4.45 -15.70
CA HIS A 141 -3.23 3.61 -16.27
C HIS A 141 -3.38 3.76 -17.79
N HIS A 142 -2.61 4.64 -18.45
CA HIS A 142 -2.54 4.81 -19.93
C HIS A 142 -3.90 4.83 -20.65
N ASP A 143 -4.87 5.54 -20.08
CA ASP A 143 -6.23 5.64 -20.61
C ASP A 143 -7.01 4.34 -20.88
N TYR A 144 -6.58 3.25 -20.27
CA TYR A 144 -7.34 2.00 -20.25
C TYR A 144 -8.67 2.16 -19.49
N LYS A 145 -9.65 1.31 -19.83
CA LYS A 145 -11.00 1.38 -19.27
C LYS A 145 -11.05 1.09 -17.77
N TYR A 146 -10.15 0.25 -17.28
CA TYR A 146 -9.99 -0.07 -15.88
C TYR A 146 -8.62 0.40 -15.37
N ALA A 147 -8.57 0.78 -14.11
CA ALA A 147 -7.35 1.17 -13.42
C ALA A 147 -7.19 0.38 -12.12
N ALA A 148 -5.95 0.28 -11.65
CA ALA A 148 -5.67 -0.23 -10.32
C ALA A 148 -6.00 0.84 -9.27
N TYR A 149 -6.54 0.40 -8.14
CA TYR A 149 -6.95 1.26 -7.03
C TYR A 149 -6.28 0.83 -5.73
N SER A 150 -5.87 1.82 -4.94
CA SER A 150 -5.52 1.67 -3.53
C SER A 150 -6.66 2.24 -2.69
N ILE A 151 -7.35 1.37 -1.96
CA ILE A 151 -8.43 1.74 -1.03
C ILE A 151 -7.92 1.62 0.39
N MET A 152 -8.02 2.70 1.15
CA MET A 152 -7.57 2.77 2.54
C MET A 152 -8.76 2.87 3.48
N CYS A 153 -8.83 1.94 4.42
CA CYS A 153 -9.88 1.87 5.43
C CYS A 153 -9.25 1.88 6.83
N PRO A 154 -9.35 3.02 7.55
CA PRO A 154 -8.77 3.16 8.89
C PRO A 154 -9.34 2.15 9.88
N LEU A 155 -8.46 1.58 10.71
CA LEU A 155 -8.84 0.65 11.77
C LEU A 155 -8.79 1.33 13.13
N TYR A 156 -9.90 1.22 13.84
CA TYR A 156 -10.05 1.73 15.19
C TYR A 156 -10.35 0.59 16.16
N VAL A 157 -9.74 0.66 17.34
CA VAL A 157 -9.99 -0.28 18.44
C VAL A 157 -10.47 0.45 19.67
N ASN A 158 -11.06 -0.28 20.60
CA ASN A 158 -11.44 0.30 21.88
C ASN A 158 -10.18 0.61 22.71
N ARG A 159 -10.04 1.87 23.11
CA ARG A 159 -8.88 2.42 23.85
C ARG A 159 -8.54 1.64 25.12
N ASN A 160 -9.53 1.07 25.79
CA ASN A 160 -9.34 0.37 27.07
C ASN A 160 -9.05 -1.13 26.89
N SER A 161 -8.93 -1.62 25.65
CA SER A 161 -8.65 -3.03 25.38
C SER A 161 -7.17 -3.29 25.58
N THR A 162 -6.80 -4.34 26.28
CA THR A 162 -5.39 -4.78 26.36
C THR A 162 -5.02 -5.75 25.24
N ARG A 163 -5.99 -6.53 24.75
CA ARG A 163 -5.81 -7.52 23.69
C ARG A 163 -6.61 -7.11 22.46
N ILE A 164 -5.94 -7.01 21.33
CA ILE A 164 -6.51 -6.58 20.05
C ILE A 164 -6.55 -7.77 19.11
N HIS A 165 -7.75 -8.30 18.89
CA HIS A 165 -7.99 -9.28 17.84
C HIS A 165 -7.99 -8.56 16.49
N LEU A 166 -7.11 -8.98 15.59
CA LEU A 166 -7.02 -8.40 14.25
C LEU A 166 -8.03 -9.08 13.31
N PRO A 167 -8.64 -8.32 12.38
CA PRO A 167 -9.57 -8.91 11.42
C PRO A 167 -8.86 -9.90 10.48
N GLN A 168 -9.56 -10.98 10.13
CA GLN A 168 -9.05 -12.01 9.25
C GLN A 168 -9.10 -11.61 7.77
N SER A 169 -10.19 -10.97 7.36
CA SER A 169 -10.43 -10.66 5.96
C SER A 169 -11.24 -9.38 5.80
N VAL A 170 -11.20 -8.81 4.59
CA VAL A 170 -11.92 -7.60 4.23
C VAL A 170 -12.59 -7.76 2.88
N ALA A 171 -13.79 -7.21 2.75
CA ALA A 171 -14.51 -7.04 1.51
C ALA A 171 -14.81 -5.56 1.28
N ILE A 172 -15.01 -5.19 0.02
CA ILE A 172 -15.47 -3.85 -0.35
C ILE A 172 -16.84 -3.92 -1.02
N SER A 173 -17.65 -2.88 -0.80
CA SER A 173 -18.99 -2.77 -1.37
C SER A 173 -19.31 -1.33 -1.73
N TYR A 174 -20.25 -1.10 -2.65
CA TYR A 174 -20.67 0.24 -3.09
C TYR A 174 -22.08 0.21 -3.70
N PRO A 175 -22.80 1.35 -3.74
CA PRO A 175 -24.23 1.40 -4.05
C PRO A 175 -24.63 0.78 -5.40
N SER A 176 -23.88 1.01 -6.48
CA SER A 176 -24.22 0.48 -7.81
C SER A 176 -24.07 -1.03 -7.95
N ASN A 177 -23.51 -1.71 -6.95
CA ASN A 177 -23.27 -3.15 -6.93
C ASN A 177 -23.85 -3.78 -5.66
N ARG A 178 -25.18 -3.80 -5.56
CA ARG A 178 -25.91 -4.31 -4.38
C ARG A 178 -25.49 -5.72 -3.95
N LEU A 179 -25.09 -6.60 -4.89
CA LEU A 179 -24.64 -7.95 -4.54
C LEU A 179 -23.35 -7.93 -3.70
N SER A 180 -22.49 -6.92 -3.85
CA SER A 180 -21.29 -6.76 -3.01
C SER A 180 -21.61 -6.53 -1.52
N GLN A 181 -22.83 -6.08 -1.20
CA GLN A 181 -23.32 -5.93 0.18
C GLN A 181 -24.00 -7.20 0.68
N LEU A 182 -24.79 -7.87 -0.18
CA LEU A 182 -25.56 -9.05 0.17
C LEU A 182 -24.71 -10.33 0.27
N SER A 183 -23.67 -10.43 -0.56
CA SER A 183 -22.74 -11.55 -0.61
C SER A 183 -21.32 -11.01 -0.84
N PRO A 184 -20.68 -10.43 0.21
CA PRO A 184 -19.38 -9.78 0.05
C PRO A 184 -18.27 -10.78 -0.30
N SER A 185 -17.41 -10.38 -1.25
CA SER A 185 -16.22 -11.14 -1.64
C SER A 185 -15.05 -10.75 -0.77
N PHE A 186 -14.77 -11.55 0.26
CA PHE A 186 -13.66 -11.30 1.17
C PHE A 186 -12.33 -11.70 0.55
N VAL A 187 -11.31 -10.85 0.71
CA VAL A 187 -9.90 -11.20 0.56
C VAL A 187 -9.23 -11.15 1.93
N PRO A 188 -8.21 -11.97 2.15
CA PRO A 188 -7.67 -12.10 3.48
C PRO A 188 -6.60 -11.00 3.74
N ILE A 189 -6.47 -10.55 5.00
CA ILE A 189 -5.66 -9.36 5.36
C ILE A 189 -4.23 -9.75 5.74
N ASN A 190 -3.26 -9.36 4.93
CA ASN A 190 -1.87 -9.72 5.13
C ASN A 190 -1.24 -8.91 6.28
N TYR A 191 -0.65 -9.65 7.22
CA TYR A 191 0.10 -9.16 8.39
C TYR A 191 1.56 -9.64 8.29
N PRO A 192 2.49 -9.11 9.11
CA PRO A 192 3.82 -9.69 9.28
C PRO A 192 3.75 -11.19 9.56
N ARG A 193 4.67 -11.99 8.98
CA ARG A 193 4.69 -13.46 9.19
C ARG A 193 4.74 -13.81 10.67
N ASP A 194 5.60 -13.10 11.39
CA ASP A 194 5.71 -13.11 12.84
C ASP A 194 5.09 -11.81 13.39
N VAL A 195 4.11 -11.93 14.30
CA VAL A 195 3.40 -10.76 14.84
C VAL A 195 4.32 -9.87 15.68
N ASP A 196 5.40 -10.43 16.24
CA ASP A 196 6.39 -9.68 17.00
C ASP A 196 7.15 -8.68 16.10
N GLN A 197 7.07 -8.85 14.77
CA GLN A 197 7.65 -7.91 13.80
C GLN A 197 6.78 -6.71 13.47
N LEU A 198 5.53 -6.62 13.98
CA LEU A 198 4.57 -5.57 13.62
C LEU A 198 5.09 -4.14 13.88
N PHE A 199 5.98 -3.96 14.85
CA PHE A 199 6.63 -2.68 15.15
C PHE A 199 8.16 -2.79 15.19
N ALA A 200 8.71 -3.93 14.73
CA ALA A 200 10.15 -4.13 14.73
C ALA A 200 10.79 -3.28 13.64
N MET A 201 12.06 -2.90 13.84
CA MET A 201 12.82 -2.27 12.78
C MET A 201 12.90 -3.18 11.56
N SER A 202 12.67 -2.61 10.39
CA SER A 202 12.74 -3.33 9.13
C SER A 202 14.14 -3.87 8.87
N ARG A 203 14.21 -5.10 8.36
CA ARG A 203 15.48 -5.78 8.07
C ARG A 203 16.13 -5.13 6.84
N PRO A 204 17.43 -4.76 6.86
CA PRO A 204 18.12 -4.08 5.76
C PRO A 204 18.46 -5.05 4.62
N VAL A 205 17.43 -5.67 4.08
CA VAL A 205 17.42 -6.66 3.02
C VAL A 205 16.82 -6.03 1.78
N VAL A 206 17.47 -6.26 0.63
CA VAL A 206 16.95 -5.86 -0.67
C VAL A 206 16.10 -6.99 -1.23
N SER A 207 14.83 -6.69 -1.46
CA SER A 207 13.90 -7.53 -2.19
C SER A 207 13.66 -6.97 -3.60
N VAL A 208 13.22 -7.82 -4.53
CA VAL A 208 13.00 -7.43 -5.93
C VAL A 208 11.58 -7.80 -6.34
N CYS A 209 10.85 -6.80 -6.83
CA CYS A 209 9.53 -6.88 -7.41
C CYS A 209 9.66 -6.96 -8.93
N VAL A 210 9.38 -8.14 -9.48
CA VAL A 210 9.49 -8.38 -10.93
C VAL A 210 8.12 -8.19 -11.58
N GLY A 211 8.09 -7.54 -12.74
CA GLY A 211 6.88 -7.40 -13.55
C GLY A 211 6.18 -8.75 -13.84
N PRO A 212 4.86 -8.76 -14.13
CA PRO A 212 4.11 -9.99 -14.34
C PRO A 212 4.69 -10.87 -15.47
N LEU A 213 4.92 -12.15 -15.20
CA LEU A 213 5.24 -13.15 -16.22
C LEU A 213 3.99 -13.46 -17.02
N GLN A 214 3.98 -13.04 -18.29
CA GLN A 214 2.83 -13.12 -19.17
C GLN A 214 3.23 -13.55 -20.58
N GLN A 215 2.24 -13.74 -21.45
CA GLN A 215 2.44 -14.08 -22.87
C GLN A 215 3.27 -15.35 -23.08
N ASN A 216 3.04 -16.38 -22.24
CA ASN A 216 3.77 -17.65 -22.28
C ASN A 216 5.30 -17.46 -22.24
N TYR A 217 5.78 -16.63 -21.30
CA TYR A 217 7.20 -16.38 -21.11
C TYR A 217 7.97 -17.69 -20.92
N SER A 218 9.02 -17.92 -21.71
CA SER A 218 9.70 -19.22 -21.82
C SER A 218 11.23 -19.16 -21.72
N ASP A 219 11.81 -17.97 -21.51
CA ASP A 219 13.26 -17.81 -21.42
C ASP A 219 13.78 -18.13 -20.00
N VAL A 220 14.15 -19.40 -19.81
CA VAL A 220 14.68 -19.92 -18.54
C VAL A 220 16.03 -19.28 -18.19
N LEU A 221 16.91 -19.10 -19.18
CA LEU A 221 18.25 -18.58 -18.95
C LEU A 221 18.19 -17.11 -18.51
N ARG A 222 17.27 -16.33 -19.08
CA ARG A 222 17.09 -14.94 -18.67
C ARG A 222 16.63 -14.80 -17.22
N ILE A 223 15.73 -15.67 -16.75
CA ILE A 223 15.32 -15.70 -15.33
C ILE A 223 16.51 -16.04 -14.43
N ALA A 224 17.29 -17.06 -14.81
CA ALA A 224 18.46 -17.46 -14.04
C ALA A 224 19.50 -16.33 -13.96
N GLU A 225 19.83 -15.71 -15.10
CA GLU A 225 20.74 -14.57 -15.17
C GLU A 225 20.24 -13.41 -14.30
N PHE A 226 18.96 -13.04 -14.42
CA PHE A 226 18.36 -11.94 -13.67
C PHE A 226 18.44 -12.19 -12.15
N VAL A 227 18.00 -13.36 -11.68
CA VAL A 227 18.01 -13.69 -10.25
C VAL A 227 19.43 -13.67 -9.71
N GLU A 228 20.37 -14.35 -10.37
CA GLU A 228 21.76 -14.44 -9.91
C GLU A 228 22.49 -13.10 -9.97
N MET A 229 22.23 -12.27 -10.99
CA MET A 229 22.77 -10.92 -11.08
C MET A 229 22.33 -10.05 -9.89
N TYR A 230 21.03 -10.03 -9.59
CA TYR A 230 20.53 -9.26 -8.44
C TYR A 230 21.05 -9.80 -7.09
N ARG A 231 21.27 -11.12 -6.97
CA ARG A 231 21.89 -11.71 -5.79
C ARG A 231 23.33 -11.23 -5.58
N ILE A 232 24.12 -11.13 -6.66
CA ILE A 232 25.46 -10.53 -6.66
C ILE A 232 25.37 -9.06 -6.20
N LEU A 233 24.35 -8.32 -6.65
CA LEU A 233 24.09 -6.93 -6.23
C LEU A 233 23.52 -6.81 -4.80
N GLY A 234 23.34 -7.91 -4.08
CA GLY A 234 22.95 -7.93 -2.67
C GLY A 234 21.46 -8.17 -2.40
N ALA A 235 20.65 -8.41 -3.44
CA ALA A 235 19.28 -8.87 -3.25
C ALA A 235 19.24 -10.26 -2.59
N ARG A 236 18.19 -10.52 -1.82
CA ARG A 236 18.01 -11.79 -1.09
C ARG A 236 16.66 -12.44 -1.32
N HIS A 237 15.69 -11.70 -1.83
CA HIS A 237 14.36 -12.24 -2.05
C HIS A 237 13.70 -11.61 -3.28
N PHE A 238 12.91 -12.40 -4.01
CA PHE A 238 12.31 -12.02 -5.28
C PHE A 238 10.84 -12.40 -5.28
N TYR A 239 9.99 -11.51 -5.79
CA TYR A 239 8.58 -11.75 -5.97
C TYR A 239 8.27 -11.82 -7.46
N PHE A 240 7.84 -13.00 -7.91
CA PHE A 240 7.38 -13.24 -9.26
C PHE A 240 5.87 -13.37 -9.29
N TYR A 241 5.23 -12.77 -10.30
CA TYR A 241 3.80 -12.82 -10.50
C TYR A 241 3.49 -13.65 -11.73
N HIS A 242 2.95 -14.84 -11.53
CA HIS A 242 2.68 -15.80 -12.59
C HIS A 242 1.28 -15.59 -13.18
N LEU A 243 1.23 -15.06 -14.40
CA LEU A 243 0.02 -15.04 -15.24
C LEU A 243 0.11 -16.13 -16.33
N SER A 244 1.22 -16.19 -17.07
CA SER A 244 1.45 -17.19 -18.12
C SER A 244 2.94 -17.35 -18.42
N ALA A 245 3.50 -18.53 -18.12
CA ALA A 245 4.88 -18.90 -18.41
C ALA A 245 4.98 -20.40 -18.77
N SER A 246 6.09 -20.81 -19.40
CA SER A 246 6.35 -22.21 -19.74
C SER A 246 6.62 -23.06 -18.50
N GLU A 247 6.42 -24.39 -18.63
CA GLU A 247 6.67 -25.33 -17.53
C GLU A 247 8.14 -25.35 -17.11
N GLU A 248 9.07 -25.11 -18.02
CA GLU A 248 10.50 -25.01 -17.74
C GLU A 248 10.83 -23.78 -16.88
N VAL A 249 10.23 -22.63 -17.19
CA VAL A 249 10.36 -21.41 -16.36
C VAL A 249 9.78 -21.67 -14.98
N MET A 250 8.59 -22.26 -14.90
CA MET A 250 7.96 -22.58 -13.61
C MET A 250 8.78 -23.61 -12.81
N ARG A 251 9.45 -24.56 -13.47
CA ARG A 251 10.37 -25.51 -12.82
C ARG A 251 11.56 -24.79 -12.19
N LEU A 252 12.18 -23.84 -12.88
CA LEU A 252 13.27 -23.03 -12.34
C LEU A 252 12.79 -22.18 -11.15
N LEU A 253 11.65 -21.52 -11.26
CA LEU A 253 11.10 -20.71 -10.17
C LEU A 253 10.75 -21.57 -8.94
N ARG A 254 10.21 -22.77 -9.13
CA ARG A 254 9.97 -23.73 -8.04
C ARG A 254 11.27 -24.16 -7.34
N HIS A 255 12.36 -24.30 -8.10
CA HIS A 255 13.67 -24.58 -7.50
C HIS A 255 14.11 -23.43 -6.59
N TYR A 256 14.11 -22.18 -7.07
CA TYR A 256 14.45 -21.03 -6.22
C TYR A 256 13.49 -20.82 -5.05
N GLN A 257 12.20 -21.15 -5.22
CA GLN A 257 11.22 -21.11 -4.14
C GLN A 257 11.53 -22.15 -3.05
N SER A 258 11.98 -23.35 -3.43
CA SER A 258 12.40 -24.37 -2.46
C SER A 258 13.65 -23.96 -1.65
N GLU A 259 14.46 -23.04 -2.18
CA GLU A 259 15.60 -22.44 -1.49
C GLU A 259 15.23 -21.19 -0.67
N GLY A 260 13.96 -20.76 -0.70
CA GLY A 260 13.48 -19.55 -0.01
C GLY A 260 13.91 -18.22 -0.67
N ILE A 261 14.40 -18.27 -1.91
CA ILE A 261 14.89 -17.10 -2.65
C ILE A 261 13.74 -16.38 -3.37
N VAL A 262 12.74 -17.12 -3.82
CA VAL A 262 11.63 -16.60 -4.63
C VAL A 262 10.29 -16.94 -3.98
N ASP A 263 9.38 -15.98 -3.95
CA ASP A 263 7.94 -16.23 -3.82
C ASP A 263 7.28 -16.11 -5.21
N VAL A 264 6.57 -17.14 -5.65
CA VAL A 264 5.75 -17.11 -6.88
C VAL A 264 4.28 -16.94 -6.53
N LEU A 265 3.71 -15.82 -6.94
CA LEU A 265 2.34 -15.42 -6.65
C LEU A 265 1.46 -15.63 -7.88
N GLN A 266 0.29 -16.22 -7.69
CA GLN A 266 -0.67 -16.39 -8.77
C GLN A 266 -1.26 -15.03 -9.16
N TRP A 267 -1.06 -14.61 -10.41
CA TRP A 267 -1.57 -13.35 -10.94
C TRP A 267 -2.70 -13.60 -11.93
N ASN A 268 -3.76 -14.27 -11.46
CA ASN A 268 -4.92 -14.73 -12.23
C ASN A 268 -5.87 -13.61 -12.66
N VAL A 269 -5.36 -12.57 -13.31
CA VAL A 269 -6.18 -11.51 -13.91
C VAL A 269 -7.08 -12.14 -14.98
N PRO A 270 -8.41 -11.90 -14.97
CA PRO A 270 -9.32 -12.45 -15.96
C PRO A 270 -8.91 -12.08 -17.39
N ALA A 271 -9.04 -13.03 -18.32
CA ALA A 271 -8.57 -12.88 -19.70
C ALA A 271 -9.25 -11.69 -20.41
N GLU A 272 -10.54 -11.49 -20.14
CA GLU A 272 -11.35 -10.37 -20.64
C GLU A 272 -10.85 -9.00 -20.16
N LEU A 273 -10.13 -8.95 -19.04
CA LEU A 273 -9.60 -7.72 -18.46
C LEU A 273 -8.21 -7.40 -19.00
N LEU A 274 -7.45 -8.38 -19.50
CA LEU A 274 -6.06 -8.18 -19.95
C LEU A 274 -5.92 -7.11 -21.05
N THR A 275 -6.94 -6.93 -21.89
CA THR A 275 -6.98 -5.89 -22.93
C THR A 275 -7.57 -4.56 -22.43
N GLU A 276 -8.19 -4.54 -21.26
CA GLU A 276 -8.90 -3.38 -20.71
C GLU A 276 -8.21 -2.77 -19.47
N VAL A 277 -7.10 -3.36 -19.01
CA VAL A 277 -6.23 -2.84 -17.95
C VAL A 277 -4.78 -2.78 -18.42
N HIS A 278 -4.07 -1.72 -18.04
CA HIS A 278 -2.68 -1.54 -18.46
C HIS A 278 -1.76 -2.68 -17.96
N TYR A 279 -1.04 -3.31 -18.91
CA TYR A 279 -0.02 -4.34 -18.71
C TYR A 279 -0.39 -5.38 -17.65
N ALA A 280 -1.52 -6.07 -17.85
CA ALA A 280 -2.03 -7.08 -16.93
C ALA A 280 -2.17 -6.59 -15.46
N GLY A 281 -2.50 -5.31 -15.26
CA GLY A 281 -2.68 -4.73 -13.94
C GLY A 281 -1.36 -4.47 -13.20
N ILE A 282 -0.28 -4.15 -13.91
CA ILE A 282 1.06 -3.95 -13.33
C ILE A 282 1.08 -3.00 -12.13
N MET A 283 0.29 -1.92 -12.15
CA MET A 283 0.25 -0.97 -11.03
C MET A 283 -0.32 -1.60 -9.75
N ALA A 284 -1.27 -2.54 -9.88
CA ALA A 284 -1.73 -3.34 -8.75
C ALA A 284 -0.64 -4.32 -8.28
N GLN A 285 0.10 -4.93 -9.20
CA GLN A 285 1.20 -5.86 -8.90
C GLN A 285 2.33 -5.18 -8.15
N ILE A 286 2.79 -4.02 -8.62
CA ILE A 286 3.85 -3.22 -7.99
C ILE A 286 3.44 -2.89 -6.55
N ASN A 287 2.21 -2.41 -6.34
CA ASN A 287 1.74 -2.08 -5.00
C ASN A 287 1.63 -3.33 -4.11
N ASP A 288 1.12 -4.46 -4.64
CA ASP A 288 1.07 -5.70 -3.86
C ASP A 288 2.46 -6.15 -3.43
N CYS A 289 3.42 -6.08 -4.34
CA CYS A 289 4.78 -6.54 -4.09
C CYS A 289 5.49 -5.70 -3.04
N VAL A 290 5.45 -4.36 -3.16
CA VAL A 290 6.08 -3.45 -2.21
C VAL A 290 5.46 -3.63 -0.82
N TYR A 291 4.12 -3.70 -0.72
CA TYR A 291 3.47 -3.91 0.58
C TYR A 291 3.74 -5.30 1.15
N ARG A 292 3.86 -6.33 0.32
CA ARG A 292 4.28 -7.67 0.78
C ARG A 292 5.69 -7.65 1.35
N ALA A 293 6.64 -7.09 0.61
CA ALA A 293 8.02 -6.95 1.05
C ALA A 293 8.12 -6.21 2.39
N MET A 294 7.42 -5.08 2.50
CA MET A 294 7.45 -4.21 3.66
C MET A 294 6.71 -4.80 4.87
N ILE A 295 5.47 -5.25 4.69
CA ILE A 295 4.59 -5.66 5.80
C ILE A 295 4.76 -7.14 6.15
N VAL A 296 4.72 -8.02 5.15
CA VAL A 296 4.71 -9.48 5.41
C VAL A 296 6.11 -9.95 5.78
N ASP A 297 7.10 -9.53 4.99
CA ASP A 297 8.48 -9.99 5.12
C ASP A 297 9.40 -9.01 5.85
N ASN A 298 8.89 -7.84 6.24
CA ASN A 298 9.63 -6.84 7.01
C ASN A 298 11.00 -6.48 6.38
N TYR A 299 11.03 -6.33 5.06
CA TYR A 299 12.19 -5.88 4.30
C TYR A 299 12.21 -4.36 4.18
N ARG A 300 13.39 -3.77 4.37
CA ARG A 300 13.62 -2.32 4.29
C ARG A 300 13.53 -1.80 2.84
N TYR A 301 13.99 -2.59 1.87
CA TYR A 301 14.09 -2.15 0.47
C TYR A 301 13.37 -3.11 -0.48
N ALA A 302 12.68 -2.52 -1.47
CA ALA A 302 12.05 -3.23 -2.58
C ALA A 302 12.42 -2.51 -3.89
N ALA A 303 13.16 -3.19 -4.77
CA ALA A 303 13.46 -2.71 -6.11
C ALA A 303 12.33 -3.13 -7.06
N ILE A 304 11.77 -2.20 -7.82
CA ILE A 304 10.75 -2.49 -8.85
C ILE A 304 11.44 -2.43 -10.19
N VAL A 305 11.45 -3.53 -10.93
CA VAL A 305 12.16 -3.68 -12.20
C VAL A 305 11.51 -4.69 -13.12
N ASP A 306 11.71 -4.51 -14.42
CA ASP A 306 11.43 -5.53 -15.43
C ASP A 306 12.60 -6.50 -15.62
N LEU A 307 12.36 -7.65 -16.26
CA LEU A 307 13.37 -8.71 -16.43
C LEU A 307 14.55 -8.32 -17.32
N ASP A 308 14.40 -7.30 -18.14
CA ASP A 308 15.44 -6.72 -18.99
C ASP A 308 16.24 -5.60 -18.31
N GLU A 309 15.87 -5.20 -17.09
CA GLU A 309 16.49 -4.09 -16.36
C GLU A 309 17.42 -4.58 -15.24
N ILE A 310 18.54 -3.87 -15.05
CA ILE A 310 19.49 -4.12 -13.96
C ILE A 310 19.91 -2.79 -13.33
N LEU A 311 19.69 -2.64 -12.03
CA LEU A 311 20.08 -1.46 -11.27
C LEU A 311 21.55 -1.56 -10.81
N ILE A 312 22.45 -0.84 -11.50
CA ILE A 312 23.88 -0.83 -11.18
C ILE A 312 24.27 0.50 -10.49
N PRO A 313 24.71 0.49 -9.21
CA PRO A 313 25.24 1.68 -8.58
C PRO A 313 26.59 2.07 -9.19
N LEU A 314 26.78 3.37 -9.46
CA LEU A 314 28.00 3.85 -10.13
C LEU A 314 29.22 3.95 -9.20
N LYS A 315 29.01 4.14 -7.89
CA LYS A 315 30.06 4.44 -6.90
C LYS A 315 30.17 3.37 -5.80
N HIS A 316 29.47 2.25 -5.94
CA HIS A 316 29.39 1.20 -4.93
C HIS A 316 29.45 -0.17 -5.59
N ASN A 317 29.97 -1.17 -4.87
CA ASN A 317 30.14 -2.51 -5.41
C ASN A 317 28.83 -3.33 -5.45
N SER A 318 27.77 -2.87 -4.78
CA SER A 318 26.47 -3.54 -4.76
C SER A 318 25.34 -2.58 -4.43
N LEU A 319 24.12 -2.92 -4.87
CA LEU A 319 22.91 -2.15 -4.58
C LEU A 319 22.65 -2.11 -3.07
N ALA A 320 22.88 -3.21 -2.36
CA ALA A 320 22.71 -3.27 -0.91
C ALA A 320 23.62 -2.31 -0.13
N ILE A 321 24.88 -2.13 -0.56
CA ILE A 321 25.80 -1.17 0.09
C ILE A 321 25.35 0.26 -0.17
N PHE A 322 24.96 0.57 -1.41
CA PHE A 322 24.46 1.89 -1.77
C PHE A 322 23.23 2.28 -0.93
N LEU A 323 22.24 1.38 -0.83
CA LEU A 323 21.00 1.63 -0.09
C LEU A 323 21.22 1.80 1.41
N ARG A 324 22.14 1.03 2.02
CA ARG A 324 22.49 1.20 3.44
C ARG A 324 23.11 2.56 3.72
N GLN A 325 24.01 3.03 2.86
CA GLN A 325 24.57 4.37 3.01
C GLN A 325 23.48 5.45 2.94
N CYS A 326 22.46 5.28 2.08
CA CYS A 326 21.35 6.23 2.00
C CYS A 326 20.48 6.27 3.27
N ASP A 327 20.44 5.21 4.07
CA ASP A 327 19.71 5.20 5.35
C ASP A 327 20.50 5.85 6.50
N GLU A 328 21.82 6.05 6.35
CA GLU A 328 22.68 6.66 7.37
C GLU A 328 22.76 8.20 7.28
N GLY A 329 22.20 8.82 6.22
CA GLY A 329 22.28 10.25 5.95
C GLY A 329 20.97 11.01 6.17
#